data_AF-A0A0M3KA13-F1
#
_entry.id   AF-A0A0M3KA13-F1
#
_cell.length_a   1.000
_cell.length_b   1.000
_cell.length_c   1.000
_cell.angle_alpha   90.00
_cell.angle_beta   90.00
_cell.angle_gamma   90.00
#
_symmetry.space_group_name_H-M   'P 1'
#
loop_
_entity.id
_entity.type
_entity.pdbx_description
1 polymer ?
#
loop_
_entity_poly.entity_id
_entity_poly.type
_entity_poly.pdbx_seq_one_letter_code
_entity_poly.pdbx_strand_id
1 'polypeptide(L)'
;LPAGITDPALTNCTIQYNSKKCNEWVAKCKLSGSTSSQTSLTTPERECLLSRGVFAVCTAQFGQITCNQWESRCATSLYQNPMGVYQTGNWYKLSPEVPLCIETQRLMKACIEKNGKQSCEDTLRNCERYFNAPKKMLPPWALYTMTNKLTNCVGKAIMS
;
A
#
# COMPACT_ATOMS: atom_id res chain seq x y z
N LEU A 1 -16.33 -6.82 -14.62
CA LEU A 1 -14.86 -7.08 -14.64
C LEU A 1 -14.45 -7.25 -16.10
N PRO A 2 -13.31 -6.71 -16.57
CA PRO A 2 -12.70 -7.23 -17.77
C PRO A 2 -12.40 -8.70 -17.48
N ALA A 3 -13.05 -9.59 -18.21
CA ALA A 3 -12.92 -11.03 -17.99
C ALA A 3 -11.47 -11.45 -18.25
N GLY A 4 -10.82 -12.04 -17.24
CA GLY A 4 -9.56 -12.77 -17.46
C GLY A 4 -8.37 -12.42 -16.58
N ILE A 5 -8.38 -11.36 -15.75
CA ILE A 5 -7.21 -11.09 -14.90
C ILE A 5 -7.35 -11.80 -13.54
N THR A 6 -6.59 -12.89 -13.34
CA THR A 6 -6.47 -13.63 -12.07
C THR A 6 -5.17 -13.26 -11.35
N ASP A 7 -4.92 -11.96 -11.17
CA ASP A 7 -3.73 -11.48 -10.44
C ASP A 7 -4.07 -11.23 -8.96
N PRO A 8 -3.36 -11.84 -7.99
CA PRO A 8 -3.60 -11.63 -6.57
C PRO A 8 -3.53 -10.16 -6.14
N ALA A 9 -2.70 -9.33 -6.79
CA ALA A 9 -2.63 -7.89 -6.51
C ALA A 9 -3.89 -7.17 -6.99
N LEU A 10 -4.43 -7.55 -8.15
CA LEU A 10 -5.69 -6.99 -8.66
C LEU A 10 -6.89 -7.48 -7.83
N THR A 11 -6.87 -8.74 -7.40
CA THR A 11 -7.89 -9.28 -6.49
C THR A 11 -7.87 -8.55 -5.16
N ASN A 12 -6.70 -8.39 -4.54
CA ASN A 12 -6.57 -7.67 -3.27
C ASN A 12 -6.96 -6.19 -3.42
N CYS A 13 -6.55 -5.56 -4.52
CA CYS A 13 -7.01 -4.22 -4.86
C CYS A 13 -8.55 -4.18 -4.95
N THR A 14 -9.16 -5.10 -5.69
CA THR A 14 -10.61 -5.11 -5.93
C THR A 14 -11.40 -5.34 -4.64
N ILE A 15 -10.91 -6.21 -3.76
CA ILE A 15 -11.48 -6.44 -2.42
C ILE A 15 -11.45 -5.14 -1.61
N GLN A 16 -10.35 -4.39 -1.67
CA GLN A 16 -10.19 -3.18 -0.86
C GLN A 16 -10.87 -1.94 -1.46
N TYR A 17 -10.90 -1.81 -2.78
CA TYR A 17 -11.15 -0.53 -3.47
C TYR A 17 -12.17 -0.59 -4.59
N ASN A 18 -12.82 -1.74 -4.79
CA ASN A 18 -13.70 -2.08 -5.90
C ASN A 18 -13.02 -2.21 -7.26
N SER A 19 -13.69 -2.95 -8.15
CA SER A 19 -13.13 -3.33 -9.44
C SER A 19 -12.96 -2.13 -10.38
N LYS A 20 -13.85 -1.13 -10.33
CA LYS A 20 -13.76 0.06 -11.19
C LYS A 20 -12.48 0.84 -10.91
N LYS A 21 -12.21 1.14 -9.63
CA LYS A 21 -11.05 1.93 -9.21
C LYS A 21 -9.73 1.21 -9.46
N CYS A 22 -9.70 -0.10 -9.22
CA CYS A 22 -8.52 -0.91 -9.53
C CYS A 22 -8.27 -1.04 -11.03
N ASN A 23 -9.32 -1.13 -11.86
CA ASN A 23 -9.15 -1.12 -13.31
C ASN A 23 -8.63 0.23 -13.83
N GLU A 24 -9.07 1.34 -13.24
CA GLU A 24 -8.51 2.68 -13.54
C GLU A 24 -7.02 2.76 -13.16
N TRP A 25 -6.62 2.22 -12.02
CA TRP A 25 -5.21 2.18 -11.63
C TRP A 25 -4.38 1.25 -12.49
N VAL A 26 -4.88 0.06 -12.81
CA VAL A 26 -4.25 -0.84 -13.78
C VAL A 26 -4.05 -0.11 -15.11
N ALA A 27 -5.06 0.60 -15.62
CA ALA A 27 -4.94 1.35 -16.87
C ALA A 27 -3.86 2.44 -16.82
N LYS A 28 -3.70 3.12 -15.67
CA LYS A 28 -2.63 4.11 -15.45
C LYS A 28 -1.26 3.47 -15.24
N CYS A 29 -1.23 2.21 -14.81
CA CYS A 29 -0.03 1.45 -14.48
C CYS A 29 0.47 0.56 -15.60
N LYS A 30 -0.34 0.35 -16.65
CA LYS A 30 0.10 -0.29 -17.89
C LYS A 30 1.24 0.54 -18.49
N LEU A 31 2.45 0.03 -18.36
CA LEU A 31 3.61 0.56 -19.04
C LEU A 31 3.44 0.26 -20.53
N SER A 32 3.74 1.24 -21.38
CA SER A 32 3.58 1.19 -22.83
C SER A 32 4.19 -0.10 -23.41
N GLY A 33 3.35 -1.10 -23.71
CA GLY A 33 3.78 -2.42 -24.20
C GLY A 33 2.93 -3.61 -23.74
N SER A 34 2.18 -3.48 -22.64
CA SER A 34 1.31 -4.57 -22.17
C SER A 34 0.00 -4.65 -22.94
N THR A 35 -0.09 -5.62 -23.85
CA THR A 35 -1.32 -5.94 -24.60
C THR A 35 -2.46 -6.33 -23.65
N SER A 36 -3.69 -5.97 -24.01
CA SER A 36 -4.96 -6.26 -23.31
C SER A 36 -5.24 -7.75 -23.02
N SER A 37 -4.40 -8.66 -23.50
CA SER A 37 -4.51 -10.12 -23.41
C SER A 37 -3.82 -10.73 -22.18
N GLN A 38 -3.11 -9.95 -21.36
CA GLN A 38 -2.44 -10.49 -20.17
C GLN A 38 -3.45 -10.79 -19.05
N THR A 39 -3.50 -12.06 -18.65
CA THR A 39 -4.25 -12.59 -17.50
C THR A 39 -3.61 -12.28 -16.14
N SER A 40 -2.40 -11.72 -16.13
CA SER A 40 -1.65 -11.34 -14.92
C SER A 40 -0.86 -10.06 -15.14
N LEU A 41 -0.74 -9.22 -14.10
CA LEU A 41 0.07 -8.01 -14.15
C LEU A 41 1.56 -8.39 -14.12
N THR A 42 2.37 -7.73 -14.93
CA THR A 42 3.83 -7.82 -14.80
C THR A 42 4.28 -7.30 -13.43
N THR A 43 5.46 -7.68 -12.96
CA THR A 43 5.99 -7.18 -11.68
C THR A 43 5.97 -5.64 -11.59
N PRO A 44 6.39 -4.89 -12.62
CA PRO A 44 6.30 -3.42 -12.62
C PRO A 44 4.86 -2.89 -12.56
N GLU A 45 3.91 -3.54 -13.22
CA GLU A 45 2.49 -3.14 -13.17
C GLU A 45 1.86 -3.44 -11.81
N ARG A 46 2.23 -4.57 -11.18
CA ARG A 46 1.85 -4.87 -9.80
C ARG A 46 2.43 -3.83 -8.85
N GLU A 47 3.71 -3.51 -8.99
CA GLU A 47 4.36 -2.49 -8.17
C GLU A 47 3.72 -1.11 -8.38
N CYS A 48 3.34 -0.75 -9.60
CA CYS A 48 2.62 0.49 -9.86
C CYS A 48 1.21 0.47 -9.24
N LEU A 49 0.45 -0.62 -9.41
CA LEU A 49 -0.89 -0.77 -8.83
C LEU A 49 -0.83 -0.69 -7.31
N LEU A 50 0.16 -1.33 -6.70
CA LEU A 50 0.38 -1.33 -5.25
C LEU A 50 0.93 0.01 -4.75
N SER A 51 1.74 0.72 -5.53
CA SER A 51 2.33 2.01 -5.11
C SER A 51 1.39 3.20 -5.29
N ARG A 52 0.85 3.40 -6.49
CA ARG A 52 -0.07 4.51 -6.78
C ARG A 52 -1.48 4.24 -6.28
N GLY A 53 -1.88 2.97 -6.16
CA GLY A 53 -3.15 2.59 -5.55
C GLY A 53 -3.20 2.97 -4.08
N VAL A 54 -2.18 2.58 -3.29
CA VAL A 54 -2.07 2.97 -1.87
C VAL A 54 -2.16 4.49 -1.71
N PHE A 55 -1.47 5.25 -2.56
CA PHE A 55 -1.50 6.70 -2.49
C PHE A 55 -2.88 7.31 -2.78
N ALA A 56 -3.57 6.80 -3.81
CA ALA A 56 -4.92 7.23 -4.17
C ALA A 56 -5.94 6.91 -3.07
N VAL A 57 -5.77 5.80 -2.36
CA VAL A 57 -6.64 5.39 -1.24
C VAL A 57 -6.38 6.25 -0.04
N CYS A 58 -5.12 6.38 0.33
CA CYS A 58 -4.70 7.27 1.38
C CYS A 58 -5.33 8.65 1.15
N THR A 59 -5.17 9.21 -0.06
CA THR A 59 -5.69 10.53 -0.40
C THR A 59 -7.22 10.60 -0.28
N ALA A 60 -7.93 9.55 -0.70
CA ALA A 60 -9.38 9.49 -0.57
C ALA A 60 -9.86 9.41 0.89
N GLN A 61 -9.09 8.81 1.79
CA GLN A 61 -9.46 8.64 3.20
C GLN A 61 -9.00 9.79 4.10
N PHE A 62 -7.78 10.29 3.88
CA PHE A 62 -7.09 11.22 4.78
C PHE A 62 -6.70 12.54 4.10
N GLY A 63 -6.99 12.69 2.81
CA GLY A 63 -6.64 13.88 2.03
C GLY A 63 -5.20 13.85 1.52
N GLN A 64 -4.97 14.62 0.45
CA GLN A 64 -3.70 14.62 -0.28
C GLN A 64 -2.53 15.12 0.59
N ILE A 65 -2.77 16.11 1.45
CA ILE A 65 -1.74 16.71 2.30
C ILE A 65 -1.16 15.67 3.27
N THR A 66 -2.01 14.92 3.97
CA THR A 66 -1.56 13.87 4.90
C THR A 66 -0.77 12.79 4.19
N CYS A 67 -1.21 12.37 3.00
CA CYS A 67 -0.56 11.30 2.26
C CYS A 67 0.78 11.73 1.65
N ASN A 68 0.89 12.95 1.13
CA ASN A 68 2.16 13.54 0.72
C ASN A 68 3.15 13.59 1.90
N GLN A 69 2.68 13.94 3.11
CA GLN A 69 3.52 13.95 4.31
C GLN A 69 3.99 12.55 4.67
N TRP A 70 3.11 11.54 4.63
CA TRP A 70 3.51 10.15 4.89
C TRP A 70 4.47 9.62 3.83
N GLU A 71 4.24 9.90 2.55
CA GLU A 71 5.16 9.54 1.47
C GLU A 71 6.55 10.13 1.71
N SER A 72 6.64 11.44 1.96
CA SER A 72 7.90 12.12 2.22
C SER A 72 8.62 11.55 3.46
N ARG A 73 7.90 11.34 4.57
CA ARG A 73 8.48 10.79 5.79
C ARG A 73 8.90 9.32 5.62
N CYS A 74 8.08 8.50 4.99
CA CYS A 74 8.41 7.10 4.68
C CYS A 74 9.65 7.02 3.77
N ALA A 75 9.71 7.82 2.71
CA ALA A 75 10.86 7.87 1.80
C ALA A 75 12.14 8.27 2.55
N THR A 76 12.10 9.35 3.33
CA THR A 76 13.27 9.81 4.08
C THR A 76 13.67 8.83 5.19
N SER A 77 12.73 8.21 5.89
CA SER A 77 13.06 7.21 6.92
C SER A 77 13.69 5.94 6.35
N LEU A 78 13.31 5.55 5.12
CA LEU A 78 13.79 4.33 4.49
C LEU A 78 15.10 4.54 3.71
N TYR A 79 15.31 5.70 3.10
CA TYR A 79 16.42 5.95 2.17
C TYR A 79 17.29 7.16 2.54
N GLN A 80 17.01 7.84 3.66
CA GLN A 80 17.71 9.04 4.12
C GLN A 80 17.65 10.24 3.15
N ASN A 81 16.96 10.12 2.02
CA ASN A 81 16.81 11.17 1.01
C ASN A 81 15.37 11.19 0.45
N PRO A 82 14.77 12.35 0.12
CA PRO A 82 13.36 12.46 -0.29
C PRO A 82 13.00 11.80 -1.62
N MET A 83 13.93 11.15 -2.32
CA MET A 83 13.68 10.55 -3.62
C MET A 83 14.36 9.18 -3.73
N GLY A 84 13.72 8.15 -3.18
CA GLY A 84 13.89 6.76 -3.63
C GLY A 84 13.20 6.54 -4.98
N VAL A 85 13.49 7.41 -5.95
CA VAL A 85 12.85 7.46 -7.27
C VAL A 85 13.80 6.83 -8.28
N TYR A 86 13.45 5.67 -8.82
CA TYR A 86 14.03 5.23 -10.09
C TYR A 86 13.26 5.93 -11.22
N GLN A 87 13.93 6.79 -11.97
CA GLN A 87 13.34 7.42 -13.14
C GLN A 87 13.42 6.43 -14.32
N THR A 88 12.28 6.04 -14.89
CA THR A 88 12.23 5.35 -16.18
C THR A 88 11.41 6.21 -17.13
N GLY A 89 12.09 7.01 -17.94
CA GLY A 89 11.46 8.03 -18.78
C GLY A 89 10.86 9.18 -17.93
N ASN A 90 9.58 9.49 -18.13
CA ASN A 90 8.85 10.53 -17.37
C ASN A 90 8.19 10.00 -16.08
N TRP A 91 8.47 8.75 -15.70
CA TRP A 91 7.81 8.10 -14.58
C TRP A 91 8.73 8.02 -13.36
N TYR A 92 8.21 8.47 -12.23
CA TYR A 92 8.85 8.39 -10.92
C TYR A 92 8.44 7.06 -10.25
N LYS A 93 9.38 6.13 -10.05
CA LYS A 93 9.15 4.86 -9.34
C LYS A 93 9.54 4.99 -7.88
N LEU A 94 8.57 4.94 -6.97
CA LEU A 94 8.83 4.73 -5.54
C LEU A 94 9.32 3.29 -5.32
N SER A 95 10.33 3.13 -4.46
CA SER A 95 10.71 1.80 -3.96
C SER A 95 9.52 1.13 -3.27
N PRO A 96 9.27 -0.19 -3.44
CA PRO A 96 8.08 -0.89 -2.94
C PRO A 96 7.87 -0.79 -1.42
N GLU A 97 8.90 -0.43 -0.67
CA GLU A 97 8.87 -0.21 0.77
C GLU A 97 8.16 1.09 1.18
N VAL A 98 8.18 2.13 0.33
CA VAL A 98 7.49 3.40 0.62
C VAL A 98 5.97 3.23 0.62
N PRO A 99 5.33 2.63 -0.41
CA PRO A 99 3.91 2.31 -0.37
C PRO A 99 3.52 1.44 0.82
N LEU A 100 4.34 0.44 1.17
CA LEU A 100 4.05 -0.41 2.31
C LEU A 100 4.08 0.37 3.64
N CYS A 101 5.00 1.31 3.79
CA CYS A 101 5.02 2.24 4.91
C CYS A 101 3.76 3.13 4.93
N ILE A 102 3.38 3.75 3.82
CA ILE A 102 2.16 4.59 3.73
C ILE A 102 0.91 3.76 4.09
N GLU A 103 0.79 2.56 3.53
CA GLU A 103 -0.33 1.66 3.79
C GLU A 103 -0.39 1.27 5.27
N THR A 104 0.75 1.01 5.89
CA THR A 104 0.85 0.71 7.32
C THR A 104 0.32 1.88 8.17
N GLN A 105 0.68 3.11 7.83
CA GLN A 105 0.21 4.31 8.53
C GLN A 105 -1.30 4.52 8.33
N ARG A 106 -1.76 4.38 7.08
CA ARG A 106 -3.18 4.48 6.72
C ARG A 106 -4.03 3.50 7.51
N LEU A 107 -3.64 2.23 7.48
CA LEU A 107 -4.38 1.12 8.08
C LEU A 107 -4.53 1.30 9.59
N MET A 108 -3.45 1.65 10.27
CA MET A 108 -3.49 1.83 11.72
C MET A 108 -4.16 3.13 12.14
N LYS A 109 -4.02 4.22 11.38
CA LYS A 109 -4.79 5.44 11.64
C LYS A 109 -6.28 5.15 11.54
N ALA A 110 -6.72 4.50 10.46
CA ALA A 110 -8.11 4.09 10.27
C ALA A 110 -8.59 3.15 11.38
N CYS A 111 -7.75 2.21 11.80
CA CYS A 111 -8.04 1.35 12.94
C CYS A 111 -8.28 2.17 14.21
N ILE A 112 -7.34 3.05 14.56
CA ILE A 112 -7.37 3.82 15.82
C ILE A 112 -8.62 4.70 15.86
N GLU A 113 -8.97 5.33 14.73
CA GLU A 113 -10.18 6.15 14.59
C GLU A 113 -11.47 5.33 14.76
N LYS A 114 -11.50 4.08 14.28
CA LYS A 114 -12.69 3.22 14.33
C LYS A 114 -12.85 2.46 15.65
N ASN A 115 -11.76 1.84 16.13
CA ASN A 115 -11.77 0.82 17.18
C ASN A 115 -11.03 1.27 18.46
N GLY A 116 -10.36 2.42 18.42
CA GLY A 116 -9.53 2.91 19.52
C GLY A 116 -8.13 2.31 19.55
N LYS A 117 -7.18 3.07 20.12
CA LYS A 117 -5.75 2.77 20.08
C LYS A 117 -5.38 1.39 20.64
N GLN A 118 -5.89 1.06 21.83
CA GLN A 118 -5.55 -0.19 22.51
C GLN A 118 -5.98 -1.42 21.69
N SER A 119 -7.20 -1.42 21.15
CA SER A 119 -7.74 -2.51 20.33
C SER A 119 -6.89 -2.76 19.08
N CYS A 120 -6.44 -1.69 18.43
CA CYS A 120 -5.59 -1.76 17.24
C CYS A 120 -4.19 -2.30 17.54
N GLU A 121 -3.61 -1.86 18.66
CA GLU A 121 -2.32 -2.38 19.10
C GLU A 121 -2.40 -3.85 19.51
N ASP A 122 -3.48 -4.28 20.16
CA ASP A 122 -3.73 -5.69 20.50
C ASP A 122 -3.89 -6.54 19.24
N THR A 123 -4.65 -6.04 18.27
CA THR A 123 -4.81 -6.69 16.95
C THR A 123 -3.46 -6.85 16.25
N LEU A 124 -2.66 -5.80 16.23
CA LEU A 124 -1.31 -5.84 15.66
C LEU A 124 -0.41 -6.84 16.39
N ARG A 125 -0.40 -6.83 17.73
CA ARG A 125 0.37 -7.79 18.54
C ARG A 125 -0.03 -9.23 18.24
N ASN A 126 -1.32 -9.51 18.07
CA ASN A 126 -1.81 -10.84 17.74
C ASN A 126 -1.34 -11.28 16.34
N CYS A 127 -1.40 -10.39 15.35
CA CYS A 127 -0.86 -10.65 14.02
C CYS A 127 0.68 -10.87 14.05
N GLU A 128 1.41 -10.07 14.82
CA GLU A 128 2.87 -10.21 15.00
C GLU A 128 3.23 -11.59 15.57
N ARG A 129 2.49 -12.05 16.59
CA ARG A 129 2.65 -13.38 17.19
C ARG A 129 2.33 -14.50 16.21
N TYR A 130 1.21 -14.38 15.49
CA TYR A 130 0.77 -15.42 14.55
C TYR A 130 1.77 -15.64 13.41
N PHE A 131 2.35 -14.57 12.87
CA PHE A 131 3.31 -14.67 11.76
C PHE A 131 4.78 -14.72 12.20
N ASN A 132 5.05 -14.63 13.51
CA ASN A 132 6.40 -14.45 14.07
C ASN A 132 7.18 -13.35 13.33
N ALA A 133 6.53 -12.21 13.08
CA ALA A 133 7.08 -11.12 12.31
C ALA A 133 6.77 -9.80 13.01
N PRO A 134 7.76 -9.06 13.54
CA PRO A 134 7.51 -7.78 14.19
C PRO A 134 7.35 -6.65 13.17
N LYS A 135 6.58 -5.62 13.52
CA LYS A 135 6.65 -4.32 12.85
C LYS A 135 8.06 -3.74 13.00
N LYS A 136 8.48 -2.95 12.03
CA LYS A 136 9.74 -2.19 12.09
C LYS A 136 9.44 -0.73 12.33
N MET A 137 10.04 -0.15 13.37
CA MET A 137 10.02 1.29 13.59
C MET A 137 10.91 2.00 12.58
N LEU A 138 10.42 3.11 12.07
CA LEU A 138 11.05 3.95 11.08
C LEU A 138 11.28 5.35 11.71
N PRO A 139 12.45 5.59 12.32
CA PRO A 139 12.82 6.91 12.82
C PRO A 139 13.00 7.90 11.65
N PRO A 140 12.92 9.22 11.89
CA PRO A 140 12.70 9.90 13.17
C PRO A 140 11.20 10.12 13.52
N TRP A 141 10.27 9.94 12.59
CA TRP A 141 8.87 10.37 12.79
C TRP A 141 7.98 9.35 13.52
N ALA A 142 8.57 8.41 14.25
CA ALA A 142 7.87 7.29 14.89
C ALA A 142 6.92 6.54 13.93
N LEU A 143 7.23 6.53 12.64
CA LEU A 143 6.51 5.71 11.67
C LEU A 143 6.87 4.25 11.90
N TYR A 144 6.11 3.36 11.27
CA TYR A 144 6.44 1.95 11.23
C TYR A 144 5.99 1.36 9.91
N THR A 145 6.65 0.28 9.54
CA THR A 145 6.28 -0.54 8.40
C THR A 145 6.00 -1.96 8.85
N MET A 146 4.96 -2.54 8.30
CA MET A 146 4.55 -3.92 8.49
C MET A 146 4.91 -4.75 7.26
N THR A 147 5.10 -6.05 7.40
CA THR A 147 5.15 -6.93 6.22
C THR A 147 3.77 -7.02 5.58
N ASN A 148 3.68 -7.38 4.29
CA ASN A 148 2.39 -7.62 3.62
C ASN A 148 1.49 -8.61 4.37
N LYS A 149 2.08 -9.63 5.03
CA LYS A 149 1.35 -10.60 5.85
C LYS A 149 0.66 -9.93 7.05
N LEU A 150 1.39 -9.05 7.75
CA LEU A 150 0.86 -8.29 8.88
C LEU A 150 -0.21 -7.29 8.44
N THR A 151 0.04 -6.52 7.37
CA THR A 151 -0.91 -5.53 6.84
C THR A 151 -2.24 -6.20 6.49
N ASN A 152 -2.21 -7.36 5.84
CA ASN A 152 -3.41 -8.13 5.51
C ASN A 152 -4.13 -8.68 6.75
N CYS A 153 -3.38 -9.15 7.74
CA CYS A 153 -3.95 -9.67 8.99
C CYS A 153 -4.69 -8.59 9.76
N VAL A 154 -4.03 -7.46 10.00
CA VAL A 154 -4.60 -6.33 10.72
C VAL A 154 -5.77 -5.75 9.92
N GLY A 155 -5.63 -5.61 8.60
CA GLY A 155 -6.72 -5.13 7.74
C GLY A 155 -7.98 -5.98 7.80
N LYS A 156 -7.84 -7.31 7.75
CA LYS A 156 -8.98 -8.21 7.91
C LYS A 156 -9.65 -8.06 9.28
N ALA A 157 -8.87 -8.01 10.35
CA ALA A 157 -9.39 -7.89 11.70
C ALA A 157 -10.14 -6.57 11.96
N ILE A 158 -9.82 -5.49 11.22
CA ILE A 158 -10.50 -4.19 11.34
C ILE A 158 -11.81 -4.14 10.53
N MET A 159 -11.89 -4.92 9.46
CA MET A 159 -13.05 -4.96 8.55
C MET A 159 -14.13 -5.97 8.97
N SER A 160 -13.77 -6.95 9.81
CA SER A 160 -14.71 -7.82 10.52
C SER A 160 -15.49 -7.07 11.58
#